data_AF-A0A1T1BIS8-F1
#
_entry.id   AF-A0A1T1BIS8-F1
#
_cell.length_a   1.000
_cell.length_b   1.000
_cell.length_c   1.000
_cell.angle_alpha   90.00
_cell.angle_beta   90.00
_cell.angle_gamma   90.00
#
_symmetry.space_group_name_H-M   'P 1'
#
loop_
_entity.id
_entity.type
_entity.pdbx_description
1 polymer ?
#
loop_
_entity_poly.entity_id
_entity_poly.type
_entity_poly.pdbx_seq_one_letter_code
_entity_poly.pdbx_strand_id
1 'polypeptide(L)'
;MSTHNLLWTSGWDSTFRLLQIILIEKENVQPIYIIDKTRRSLKVELEGIKKIQEKIKELHPEAYERILPVWYVEEDLTLNKEIVESSNYINSFVKLGSQYSWLAQFCHNHNLNNVEISNDKNLRDDSLTNFLMTNYIKADTNTKDQDKYNKVGTIFKYFSFPVSTLSKRDMLVIAKKNKWENIMYLTWFCHKPRKNKACGKCTPCINVIKKRMGFRIPPINRMKGYIKIFFSREFKPAS
;
A
#
# COMPACT_ATOMS: atom_id res chain seq x y z
N MET A 1 9.03 10.92 -21.69
CA MET A 1 9.07 10.11 -20.46
C MET A 1 7.66 9.77 -20.08
N SER A 2 7.38 8.50 -19.78
CA SER A 2 6.06 8.14 -19.24
C SER A 2 5.89 8.78 -17.84
N THR A 3 4.65 8.99 -17.40
CA THR A 3 4.35 9.46 -16.04
C THR A 3 3.48 8.43 -15.34
N HIS A 4 3.98 7.90 -14.23
CA HIS A 4 3.27 6.95 -13.40
C HIS A 4 2.36 7.67 -12.41
N ASN A 5 1.07 7.38 -12.42
CA ASN A 5 0.15 7.82 -11.37
C ASN A 5 0.26 6.86 -10.18
N LEU A 6 0.86 7.29 -9.08
CA LEU A 6 1.15 6.41 -7.94
C LEU A 6 0.36 6.82 -6.70
N LEU A 7 -0.47 5.92 -6.18
CA LEU A 7 -1.07 6.09 -4.85
C LEU A 7 0.01 5.96 -3.78
N TRP A 8 0.38 7.08 -3.16
CA TRP A 8 1.52 7.16 -2.27
C TRP A 8 1.14 7.72 -0.90
N THR A 9 1.39 6.94 0.16
CA THR A 9 0.97 7.26 1.54
C THR A 9 2.15 7.39 2.51
N SER A 10 3.38 7.58 2.00
CA SER A 10 4.65 7.38 2.74
C SER A 10 4.84 5.97 3.33
N GLY A 11 4.00 5.02 2.91
CA GLY A 11 4.06 3.63 3.32
C GLY A 11 5.29 2.91 2.76
N TRP A 12 5.60 1.74 3.31
CA TRP A 12 6.74 0.93 2.86
C TRP A 12 6.62 0.59 1.36
N ASP A 13 5.49 0.04 0.96
CA ASP A 13 5.31 -0.59 -0.35
C ASP A 13 5.27 0.48 -1.46
N SER A 14 4.50 1.56 -1.25
CA SER A 14 4.40 2.66 -2.22
C SER A 14 5.65 3.54 -2.27
N THR A 15 6.40 3.71 -1.17
CA THR A 15 7.70 4.39 -1.23
C THR A 15 8.73 3.56 -1.97
N PHE A 16 8.74 2.23 -1.78
CA PHE A 16 9.60 1.35 -2.56
C PHE A 16 9.31 1.48 -4.06
N ARG A 17 8.02 1.46 -4.45
CA ARG A 17 7.63 1.64 -5.85
C ARG A 17 8.04 3.01 -6.40
N LEU A 18 7.84 4.08 -5.64
CA LEU A 18 8.30 5.42 -6.00
C LEU A 18 9.80 5.44 -6.31
N LEU A 19 10.62 4.78 -5.48
CA LEU A 19 12.06 4.70 -5.70
C LEU A 19 12.42 3.87 -6.95
N GLN A 20 11.68 2.79 -7.23
CA GLN A 20 11.87 2.05 -8.49
C GLN A 20 11.63 2.93 -9.70
N ILE A 21 10.54 3.70 -9.72
CA ILE A 21 10.19 4.58 -10.84
C ILE A 21 11.30 5.61 -11.07
N ILE A 22 11.69 6.36 -10.05
CA ILE A 22 12.58 7.51 -10.26
C ILE A 22 14.07 7.14 -10.35
N LEU A 23 14.52 6.04 -9.72
CA LEU A 23 15.94 5.65 -9.68
C LEU A 23 16.30 4.54 -10.68
N ILE A 24 15.39 3.60 -10.95
CA ILE A 24 15.65 2.46 -11.84
C ILE A 24 15.07 2.75 -13.23
N GLU A 25 13.78 3.03 -13.29
CA GLU A 25 13.06 3.27 -14.56
C GLU A 25 13.40 4.65 -15.13
N LYS A 26 13.82 5.58 -14.26
CA LYS A 26 14.15 6.98 -14.59
C LYS A 26 12.98 7.69 -15.28
N GLU A 27 11.77 7.35 -14.87
CA GLU A 27 10.52 7.93 -15.37
C GLU A 27 9.90 8.91 -14.35
N ASN A 28 8.93 9.69 -14.81
CA ASN A 28 8.23 10.64 -13.96
C ASN A 28 7.17 9.94 -13.12
N VAL A 29 6.91 10.47 -11.93
CA VAL A 29 5.83 10.00 -11.06
C VAL A 29 4.96 11.19 -10.67
N GLN A 30 3.64 11.02 -10.78
CA GLN A 30 2.62 11.85 -10.15
C GLN A 30 2.15 11.15 -8.88
N PRO A 31 2.66 11.55 -7.69
CA PRO A 31 2.18 10.97 -6.44
C PRO A 31 0.78 11.48 -6.14
N ILE A 32 -0.11 10.59 -5.74
CA ILE A 32 -1.50 10.87 -5.38
C ILE A 32 -1.69 10.46 -3.91
N TYR A 33 -2.06 11.40 -3.05
CA TYR A 33 -2.43 11.16 -1.66
C TYR A 33 -3.88 11.54 -1.44
N ILE A 34 -4.73 10.54 -1.20
CA ILE A 34 -6.14 10.82 -0.88
C ILE A 34 -6.31 10.97 0.63
N ILE A 35 -6.82 12.13 1.04
CA ILE A 35 -6.93 12.54 2.43
C ILE A 35 -8.15 11.89 3.08
N ASP A 36 -7.89 11.07 4.09
CA ASP A 36 -8.90 10.63 5.06
C ASP A 36 -8.69 11.38 6.38
N LYS A 37 -9.53 12.40 6.62
CA LYS A 37 -9.46 13.24 7.84
C LYS A 37 -9.72 12.47 9.13
N THR A 38 -10.38 11.31 9.06
CA THR A 38 -10.65 10.47 10.23
C THR A 38 -9.42 9.66 10.66
N ARG A 39 -8.40 9.61 9.80
CA ARG A 39 -7.21 8.78 9.99
C ARG A 39 -6.28 9.37 11.04
N ARG A 40 -6.16 8.68 12.17
CA ARG A 40 -5.25 9.07 13.28
C ARG A 40 -3.78 9.18 12.87
N SER A 41 -3.37 8.56 11.76
CA SER A 41 -2.01 8.64 11.22
C SER A 41 -1.78 9.76 10.22
N LEU A 42 -2.82 10.50 9.80
CA LEU A 42 -2.75 11.52 8.73
C LEU A 42 -1.57 12.48 8.92
N LYS A 43 -1.46 13.13 10.08
CA LYS A 43 -0.36 14.07 10.37
C LYS A 43 1.02 13.44 10.17
N VAL A 44 1.20 12.20 10.63
CA VAL A 44 2.50 11.52 10.54
C VAL A 44 2.77 11.02 9.13
N GLU A 45 1.74 10.65 8.37
CA GLU A 45 1.88 10.29 6.95
C GLU A 45 2.31 11.52 6.12
N LEU A 46 1.69 12.68 6.35
CA LEU A 46 2.07 13.94 5.68
C LEU A 46 3.49 14.39 6.06
N GLU A 47 3.87 14.31 7.34
CA GLU A 47 5.25 14.54 7.78
C GLU A 47 6.23 13.53 7.14
N GLY A 48 5.80 12.27 6.96
CA GLY A 48 6.58 11.22 6.31
C GLY A 48 6.85 11.51 4.84
N ILE A 49 5.83 11.96 4.10
CA ILE A 49 5.97 12.39 2.69
C ILE A 49 7.05 13.46 2.56
N LYS A 50 6.98 14.53 3.37
CA LYS A 50 7.95 15.62 3.34
C LYS A 50 9.37 15.14 3.61
N LYS A 51 9.57 14.37 4.69
CA LYS A 51 10.88 13.82 5.06
C LYS A 51 11.47 12.90 4.00
N ILE A 52 10.63 12.10 3.35
CA ILE A 52 11.06 11.23 2.25
C ILE A 52 11.48 12.07 1.04
N GLN A 53 10.69 13.07 0.65
CA GLN A 53 11.04 13.97 -0.45
C GLN A 53 12.34 14.73 -0.19
N GLU A 54 12.52 15.28 1.01
CA GLU A 54 13.76 15.96 1.42
C GLU A 54 14.96 15.02 1.36
N LYS A 55 14.81 13.78 1.87
CA LYS A 55 15.89 12.79 1.85
C LYS A 55 16.21 12.32 0.43
N ILE A 56 15.22 12.20 -0.45
CA ILE A 56 15.45 11.90 -1.87
C ILE A 56 16.20 13.07 -2.53
N LYS A 57 15.78 14.31 -2.29
CA LYS A 57 16.45 15.51 -2.83
C LYS A 57 17.92 15.61 -2.41
N GLU A 58 18.19 15.28 -1.15
CA GLU A 58 19.55 15.27 -0.59
C GLU A 58 20.44 14.19 -1.23
N LEU A 59 19.93 12.97 -1.37
CA LEU A 59 20.74 11.82 -1.80
C LEU A 59 20.77 11.60 -3.32
N HIS A 60 19.71 12.03 -4.01
CA HIS A 60 19.45 11.77 -5.43
C HIS A 60 18.77 13.00 -6.08
N PRO A 61 19.43 14.17 -6.11
CA PRO A 61 18.84 15.41 -6.61
C PRO A 61 18.33 15.27 -8.05
N GLU A 62 19.01 14.50 -8.91
CA GLU A 62 18.57 14.28 -10.29
C GLU A 62 17.30 13.42 -10.40
N ALA A 63 17.06 12.54 -9.43
CA ALA A 63 15.87 11.71 -9.38
C ALA A 63 14.69 12.43 -8.72
N TYR A 64 14.97 13.38 -7.84
CA TYR A 64 13.95 14.23 -7.22
C TYR A 64 13.16 15.02 -8.26
N GLU A 65 13.80 15.51 -9.33
CA GLU A 65 13.15 16.25 -10.42
C GLU A 65 12.11 15.42 -11.19
N ARG A 66 12.11 14.09 -11.04
CA ARG A 66 11.09 13.19 -11.61
C ARG A 66 9.84 13.07 -10.74
N ILE A 67 9.85 13.61 -9.53
CA ILE A 67 8.71 13.60 -8.61
C ILE A 67 7.90 14.88 -8.84
N LEU A 68 6.75 14.75 -9.50
CA LEU A 68 5.82 15.86 -9.64
C LEU A 68 5.23 16.26 -8.28
N PRO A 69 4.70 17.50 -8.14
CA PRO A 69 4.02 17.93 -6.92
C PRO A 69 2.95 16.90 -6.49
N VAL A 70 2.94 16.55 -5.21
CA VAL A 70 1.97 15.57 -4.69
C VAL A 70 0.56 16.11 -4.89
N TRP A 71 -0.29 15.34 -5.57
CA TRP A 71 -1.70 15.64 -5.69
C TRP A 71 -2.42 15.18 -4.43
N TYR A 72 -2.71 16.14 -3.55
CA TYR A 72 -3.53 15.92 -2.37
C TYR A 72 -5.01 16.03 -2.74
N VAL A 73 -5.75 14.95 -2.58
CA VAL A 73 -7.16 14.86 -2.95
C VAL A 73 -8.01 14.86 -1.69
N GLU A 74 -8.94 15.81 -1.62
CA GLU A 74 -9.93 15.94 -0.56
C GLU A 74 -11.27 16.27 -1.21
N GLU A 75 -11.96 15.23 -1.70
CA GLU A 75 -13.17 15.42 -2.50
C GLU A 75 -14.24 14.39 -2.13
N ASP A 76 -15.50 14.85 -2.17
CA ASP A 76 -16.66 13.99 -2.14
C ASP A 76 -16.86 13.40 -3.55
N LEU A 77 -16.90 12.07 -3.62
CA LEU A 77 -16.98 11.35 -4.89
C LEU A 77 -18.42 11.07 -5.28
N THR A 78 -18.74 11.21 -6.57
CA THR A 78 -19.99 10.66 -7.09
C THR A 78 -19.89 9.15 -7.18
N LEU A 79 -20.88 8.44 -6.61
CA LEU A 79 -20.86 6.98 -6.57
C LEU A 79 -21.36 6.39 -7.89
N ASN A 80 -20.49 5.66 -8.57
CA ASN A 80 -20.87 4.77 -9.65
C ASN A 80 -21.46 3.46 -9.06
N LYS A 81 -22.69 3.11 -9.46
CA LYS A 81 -23.43 1.95 -8.95
C LYS A 81 -22.75 0.62 -9.28
N GLU A 82 -22.19 0.47 -10.47
CA GLU A 82 -21.50 -0.76 -10.89
C GLU A 82 -20.29 -1.05 -10.01
N ILE A 83 -19.55 0.00 -9.61
CA ILE A 83 -18.40 -0.13 -8.69
C ILE A 83 -18.87 -0.56 -7.29
N VAL A 84 -20.03 -0.08 -6.82
CA VAL A 84 -20.61 -0.48 -5.54
C VAL A 84 -21.05 -1.94 -5.58
N GLU A 85 -21.78 -2.34 -6.62
CA GLU A 85 -22.25 -3.71 -6.82
C GLU A 85 -21.10 -4.71 -6.96
N SER A 86 -20.09 -4.36 -7.77
CA SER A 86 -18.84 -5.13 -7.89
C SER A 86 -18.14 -5.26 -6.53
N SER A 87 -18.08 -4.19 -5.73
CA SER A 87 -17.48 -4.25 -4.40
C SER A 87 -18.22 -5.20 -3.47
N ASN A 88 -19.55 -5.21 -3.51
CA ASN A 88 -20.38 -6.11 -2.71
C ASN A 88 -20.18 -7.56 -3.15
N TYR A 89 -20.13 -7.80 -4.46
CA TYR A 89 -19.82 -9.11 -5.04
C TYR A 89 -18.45 -9.63 -4.60
N ILE A 90 -17.38 -8.83 -4.69
CA ILE A 90 -16.04 -9.27 -4.26
C ILE A 90 -16.01 -9.54 -2.75
N ASN A 91 -16.70 -8.72 -1.95
CA ASN A 91 -16.78 -8.89 -0.50
C ASN A 91 -17.45 -10.20 -0.05
N SER A 92 -18.25 -10.85 -0.90
CA SER A 92 -18.81 -12.18 -0.59
C SER A 92 -17.78 -13.31 -0.67
N PHE A 93 -16.63 -13.09 -1.33
CA PHE A 93 -15.56 -14.08 -1.46
C PHE A 93 -14.34 -13.76 -0.61
N VAL A 94 -13.96 -12.48 -0.53
CA VAL A 94 -12.76 -12.04 0.17
C VAL A 94 -12.99 -10.66 0.77
N LYS A 95 -12.35 -10.39 1.91
CA LYS A 95 -12.44 -9.06 2.53
C LYS A 95 -11.68 -8.02 1.69
N LEU A 96 -12.37 -7.34 0.78
CA LEU A 96 -11.84 -6.24 -0.03
C LEU A 96 -11.58 -5.00 0.82
N GLY A 97 -12.51 -4.70 1.74
CA GLY A 97 -12.55 -3.46 2.49
C GLY A 97 -13.07 -2.28 1.65
N SER A 98 -13.30 -1.13 2.31
CA SER A 98 -13.83 0.07 1.63
C SER A 98 -12.81 0.77 0.72
N GLN A 99 -11.52 0.52 0.94
CA GLN A 99 -10.44 1.26 0.27
C GLN A 99 -10.48 1.09 -1.25
N TYR A 100 -10.58 -0.13 -1.78
CA TYR A 100 -10.54 -0.37 -3.22
C TYR A 100 -11.75 0.19 -3.95
N SER A 101 -12.94 0.04 -3.38
CA SER A 101 -14.15 0.63 -3.96
C SER A 101 -14.02 2.14 -4.02
N TRP A 102 -13.61 2.79 -2.93
CA TRP A 102 -13.41 4.23 -2.89
C TRP A 102 -12.34 4.73 -3.87
N LEU A 103 -11.20 4.02 -3.96
CA LEU A 103 -10.17 4.34 -4.94
C LEU A 103 -10.65 4.17 -6.39
N ALA A 104 -11.49 3.17 -6.65
CA ALA A 104 -12.06 2.96 -7.98
C ALA A 104 -13.07 4.06 -8.33
N GLN A 105 -13.87 4.51 -7.36
CA GLN A 105 -14.72 5.70 -7.53
C GLN A 105 -13.86 6.92 -7.86
N PHE A 106 -12.76 7.13 -7.14
CA PHE A 106 -11.84 8.24 -7.41
C PHE A 106 -11.31 8.16 -8.85
N CYS A 107 -10.78 7.01 -9.26
CA CYS A 107 -10.26 6.85 -10.62
C CYS A 107 -11.33 7.10 -11.68
N HIS A 108 -12.56 6.60 -11.45
CA HIS A 108 -13.69 6.83 -12.34
C HIS A 108 -14.05 8.32 -12.48
N ASN A 109 -14.17 9.04 -11.36
CA ASN A 109 -14.55 10.46 -11.35
C ASN A 109 -13.50 11.34 -12.07
N HIS A 110 -12.22 10.96 -12.01
CA HIS A 110 -11.13 11.72 -12.64
C HIS A 110 -10.66 11.12 -13.98
N ASN A 111 -11.37 10.15 -14.56
CA ASN A 111 -11.00 9.46 -15.79
C ASN A 111 -9.56 8.90 -15.78
N LEU A 112 -9.11 8.43 -14.61
CA LEU A 112 -7.78 7.86 -14.43
C LEU A 112 -7.81 6.36 -14.75
N ASN A 113 -6.75 5.89 -15.40
CA ASN A 113 -6.50 4.48 -15.65
C ASN A 113 -5.04 4.14 -15.32
N ASN A 114 -4.76 2.85 -15.12
CA ASN A 114 -3.41 2.36 -14.81
C ASN A 114 -2.76 3.07 -13.59
N VAL A 115 -3.58 3.39 -12.57
CA VAL A 115 -3.09 3.97 -11.32
C VAL A 115 -2.37 2.89 -10.52
N GLU A 116 -1.12 3.12 -10.17
CA GLU A 116 -0.33 2.14 -9.45
C GLU A 116 -0.74 2.09 -7.97
N ILE A 117 -1.09 0.88 -7.53
CA ILE A 117 -1.33 0.59 -6.12
C ILE A 117 -0.36 -0.49 -5.63
N SER A 118 0.22 -0.24 -4.46
CA SER A 118 1.27 -1.08 -3.92
C SER A 118 0.74 -2.03 -2.85
N ASN A 119 0.64 -3.31 -3.22
CA ASN A 119 0.32 -4.41 -2.32
C ASN A 119 1.48 -5.38 -2.26
N ASP A 120 1.95 -5.74 -1.06
CA ASP A 120 2.95 -6.80 -0.94
C ASP A 120 2.37 -8.18 -1.25
N LYS A 121 3.24 -9.07 -1.74
CA LYS A 121 2.93 -10.48 -1.97
C LYS A 121 2.35 -11.11 -0.71
N ASN A 122 1.16 -11.68 -0.85
CA ASN A 122 0.49 -12.46 0.17
C ASN A 122 -0.14 -13.69 -0.49
N LEU A 123 0.35 -14.87 -0.11
CA LEU A 123 -0.08 -16.16 -0.69
C LEU A 123 -1.08 -16.89 0.19
N ARG A 124 -1.61 -16.26 1.23
CA ARG A 124 -2.70 -16.88 1.99
C ARG A 124 -3.94 -16.93 1.12
N ASP A 125 -4.64 -18.06 1.16
CA ASP A 125 -5.83 -18.30 0.35
C ASP A 125 -6.92 -17.25 0.60
N ASP A 126 -7.06 -16.82 1.85
CA ASP A 126 -8.03 -15.80 2.29
C ASP A 126 -7.58 -14.35 2.04
N SER A 127 -6.43 -14.14 1.38
CA SER A 127 -5.92 -12.80 1.13
C SER A 127 -6.44 -12.20 -0.17
N LEU A 128 -6.72 -10.90 -0.12
CA LEU A 128 -7.13 -10.13 -1.29
C LEU A 128 -6.10 -10.20 -2.43
N THR A 129 -4.80 -10.16 -2.12
CA THR A 129 -3.74 -10.27 -3.13
C THR A 129 -3.85 -11.61 -3.86
N ASN A 130 -4.03 -12.73 -3.15
CA ASN A 130 -4.20 -14.03 -3.78
C ASN A 130 -5.48 -14.09 -4.63
N PHE A 131 -6.60 -13.59 -4.10
CA PHE A 131 -7.86 -13.50 -4.85
C PHE A 131 -7.69 -12.71 -6.16
N LEU A 132 -7.05 -11.55 -6.11
CA LEU A 132 -6.77 -10.71 -7.27
C LEU A 132 -5.87 -11.41 -8.30
N MET A 133 -4.82 -12.09 -7.84
CA MET A 133 -3.91 -12.82 -8.71
C MET A 133 -4.64 -13.91 -9.49
N THR A 134 -5.49 -14.69 -8.82
CA THR A 134 -6.20 -15.84 -9.41
C THR A 134 -7.37 -15.42 -10.28
N ASN A 135 -8.13 -14.40 -9.87
CA ASN A 135 -9.42 -14.06 -10.51
C ASN A 135 -9.34 -12.86 -11.45
N TYR A 136 -8.17 -12.22 -11.58
CA TYR A 136 -8.00 -11.06 -12.47
C TYR A 136 -6.65 -11.04 -13.18
N ILE A 137 -5.54 -10.98 -12.44
CA ILE A 137 -4.22 -10.74 -13.05
C ILE A 137 -3.73 -11.93 -13.88
N LYS A 138 -3.94 -13.17 -13.40
CA LYS A 138 -3.57 -14.42 -14.07
C LYS A 138 -4.79 -15.25 -14.47
N ALA A 139 -5.97 -14.65 -14.46
CA ALA A 139 -7.19 -15.35 -14.85
C ALA A 139 -7.12 -15.73 -16.33
N ASP A 140 -7.46 -16.97 -16.65
CA ASP A 140 -7.64 -17.40 -18.03
C ASP A 140 -9.00 -16.90 -18.55
N THR A 141 -8.97 -15.84 -19.36
CA THR A 141 -10.16 -15.21 -19.93
C THR A 141 -10.88 -16.08 -20.97
N ASN A 142 -10.32 -17.24 -21.35
CA ASN A 142 -10.97 -18.19 -22.26
C ASN A 142 -11.80 -19.27 -21.53
N THR A 143 -11.93 -19.18 -20.19
CA THR A 143 -12.64 -20.18 -19.37
C THR A 143 -14.01 -19.71 -18.85
N LYS A 144 -14.77 -20.65 -18.27
CA LYS A 144 -16.19 -20.59 -17.87
C LYS A 144 -16.64 -19.46 -16.92
N ASP A 145 -15.76 -18.59 -16.44
CA ASP A 145 -16.11 -17.59 -15.41
C ASP A 145 -15.85 -16.14 -15.86
N GLN A 146 -16.11 -15.85 -17.14
CA GLN A 146 -16.02 -14.50 -17.72
C GLN A 146 -16.86 -13.47 -16.96
N ASP A 147 -18.02 -13.87 -16.42
CA ASP A 147 -18.86 -13.00 -15.60
C ASP A 147 -18.14 -12.56 -14.32
N LYS A 148 -17.50 -13.50 -13.61
CA LYS A 148 -16.68 -13.18 -12.44
C LYS A 148 -15.50 -12.29 -12.81
N TYR A 149 -14.79 -12.59 -13.90
CA TYR A 149 -13.69 -11.74 -14.36
C TYR A 149 -14.16 -10.31 -14.62
N ASN A 150 -15.27 -10.13 -15.32
CA ASN A 150 -15.83 -8.81 -15.64
C ASN A 150 -16.23 -8.07 -14.35
N LYS A 151 -16.94 -8.73 -13.43
CA LYS A 151 -17.34 -8.15 -12.14
C LYS A 151 -16.15 -7.74 -11.30
N VAL A 152 -15.11 -8.58 -11.22
CA VAL A 152 -13.85 -8.26 -10.53
C VAL A 152 -13.13 -7.10 -11.25
N GLY A 153 -13.13 -7.12 -12.58
CA GLY A 153 -12.53 -6.11 -13.44
C GLY A 153 -13.14 -4.73 -13.33
N THR A 154 -14.44 -4.60 -13.00
CA THR A 154 -15.09 -3.29 -12.78
C THR A 154 -14.35 -2.41 -11.77
N ILE A 155 -13.78 -3.01 -10.72
CA ILE A 155 -12.94 -2.30 -9.74
C ILE A 155 -11.48 -2.27 -10.18
N PHE A 156 -10.92 -3.41 -10.57
CA PHE A 156 -9.47 -3.51 -10.71
C PHE A 156 -8.90 -2.99 -12.04
N LYS A 157 -9.74 -2.72 -13.05
CA LYS A 157 -9.32 -2.12 -14.33
C LYS A 157 -8.61 -0.78 -14.20
N TYR A 158 -8.89 -0.04 -13.12
CA TYR A 158 -8.28 1.25 -12.87
C TYR A 158 -6.84 1.14 -12.38
N PHE A 159 -6.41 -0.04 -11.92
CA PHE A 159 -5.17 -0.20 -11.18
C PHE A 159 -4.16 -1.11 -11.86
N SER A 160 -2.89 -0.84 -11.59
CA SER A 160 -1.81 -1.79 -11.78
C SER A 160 -1.13 -2.11 -10.45
N PHE A 161 -0.53 -3.30 -10.38
CA PHE A 161 -0.01 -3.89 -9.14
C PHE A 161 1.47 -4.26 -9.25
N PRO A 162 2.37 -3.28 -9.52
CA PRO A 162 3.75 -3.53 -9.93
C PRO A 162 4.58 -4.27 -8.87
N VAL A 163 4.19 -4.21 -7.60
CA VAL A 163 4.92 -4.86 -6.49
C VAL A 163 4.19 -6.06 -5.88
N SER A 164 3.10 -6.53 -6.49
CA SER A 164 2.28 -7.66 -5.98
C SER A 164 3.04 -8.99 -5.87
N THR A 165 4.16 -9.12 -6.58
CA THR A 165 5.02 -10.32 -6.58
C THR A 165 6.15 -10.24 -5.55
N LEU A 166 6.34 -9.09 -4.89
CA LEU A 166 7.41 -8.86 -3.91
C LEU A 166 6.87 -8.89 -2.49
N SER A 167 7.49 -9.68 -1.61
CA SER A 167 7.26 -9.54 -0.18
C SER A 167 7.97 -8.29 0.36
N LYS A 168 7.54 -7.79 1.53
CA LYS A 168 8.25 -6.68 2.19
C LYS A 168 9.72 -6.99 2.50
N ARG A 169 10.09 -8.27 2.62
CA ARG A 169 11.49 -8.68 2.81
C ARG A 169 12.27 -8.61 1.51
N ASP A 170 11.67 -9.00 0.40
CA ASP A 170 12.29 -8.86 -0.91
C ASP A 170 12.56 -7.38 -1.20
N MET A 171 11.58 -6.50 -0.92
CA MET A 171 11.76 -5.05 -0.98
C MET A 171 12.92 -4.56 -0.11
N LEU A 172 13.07 -5.10 1.12
CA LEU A 172 14.20 -4.73 2.00
C LEU A 172 15.54 -5.17 1.42
N VAL A 173 15.63 -6.38 0.86
CA VAL A 173 16.85 -6.89 0.22
C VAL A 173 17.22 -6.03 -0.99
N ILE A 174 16.24 -5.68 -1.84
CA ILE A 174 16.45 -4.82 -3.00
C ILE A 174 16.85 -3.41 -2.54
N ALA A 175 16.19 -2.84 -1.53
CA ALA A 175 16.53 -1.54 -0.98
C ALA A 175 17.96 -1.51 -0.42
N LYS A 176 18.39 -2.56 0.29
CA LYS A 176 19.77 -2.72 0.77
C LYS A 176 20.77 -2.75 -0.38
N LYS A 177 20.51 -3.59 -1.39
CA LYS A 177 21.38 -3.73 -2.57
C LYS A 177 21.56 -2.40 -3.31
N ASN A 178 20.50 -1.59 -3.38
CA ASN A 178 20.51 -0.28 -4.03
C ASN A 178 20.79 0.91 -3.08
N LYS A 179 21.14 0.66 -1.81
CA LYS A 179 21.45 1.67 -0.78
C LYS A 179 20.30 2.66 -0.47
N TRP A 180 19.05 2.21 -0.58
CA TRP A 180 17.85 3.03 -0.31
C TRP A 180 17.39 3.01 1.16
N GLU A 181 18.09 2.29 2.04
CA GLU A 181 17.69 2.08 3.44
C GLU A 181 17.40 3.37 4.19
N ASN A 182 18.22 4.40 3.98
CA ASN A 182 18.09 5.70 4.63
C ASN A 182 16.76 6.39 4.30
N ILE A 183 16.21 6.16 3.10
CA ILE A 183 14.88 6.66 2.70
C ILE A 183 13.80 5.70 3.22
N MET A 184 14.00 4.39 3.02
CA MET A 184 13.01 3.36 3.38
C MET A 184 12.71 3.31 4.88
N TYR A 185 13.67 3.65 5.74
CA TYR A 185 13.48 3.71 7.19
C TYR A 185 12.66 4.92 7.68
N LEU A 186 12.43 5.92 6.81
CA LEU A 186 11.53 7.05 7.09
C LEU A 186 10.05 6.69 6.90
N THR A 187 9.75 5.56 6.25
CA THR A 187 8.38 5.17 5.91
C THR A 187 7.50 4.88 7.12
N TRP A 188 6.21 5.23 7.01
CA TRP A 188 5.23 5.07 8.07
C TRP A 188 4.36 3.81 7.89
N PHE A 189 3.81 3.31 9.00
CA PHE A 189 2.91 2.14 8.98
C PHE A 189 1.96 2.06 10.19
N CYS A 190 2.20 2.82 11.26
CA CYS A 190 1.46 2.66 12.51
C CYS A 190 0.13 3.43 12.46
N HIS A 191 -0.99 2.74 12.68
CA HIS A 191 -2.32 3.39 12.70
C HIS A 191 -2.60 4.23 13.95
N LYS A 192 -1.82 4.04 15.02
CA LYS A 192 -2.06 4.70 16.32
C LYS A 192 -0.76 5.27 16.86
N PRO A 193 -0.14 6.27 16.20
CA PRO A 193 1.08 6.91 16.70
C PRO A 193 0.94 7.37 18.16
N ARG A 194 2.04 7.36 18.90
CA ARG A 194 2.16 8.03 20.20
C ARG A 194 3.42 8.88 20.19
N LYS A 195 3.29 10.19 20.41
CA LYS A 195 4.42 11.14 20.31
C LYS A 195 5.22 10.96 19.00
N ASN A 196 4.51 10.90 17.86
CA ASN A 196 5.06 10.65 16.51
C ASN A 196 5.91 9.36 16.35
N LYS A 197 5.76 8.40 17.26
CA LYS A 197 6.45 7.10 17.22
C LYS A 197 5.46 5.95 17.05
N ALA A 198 5.88 4.90 16.35
CA ALA A 198 5.10 3.68 16.20
C ALA A 198 4.77 3.07 17.58
N CYS A 199 3.50 2.71 17.81
CA CYS A 199 3.04 2.33 19.15
C CYS A 199 3.37 0.91 19.60
N GLY A 200 3.80 0.04 18.68
CA GLY A 200 4.17 -1.34 18.97
C GLY A 200 3.03 -2.34 19.12
N LYS A 201 1.78 -1.89 19.28
CA LYS A 201 0.64 -2.79 19.65
C LYS A 201 -0.55 -2.82 18.68
N CYS A 202 -0.65 -1.87 17.74
CA CYS A 202 -1.69 -1.88 16.72
C CYS A 202 -1.44 -3.00 15.69
N THR A 203 -2.47 -3.39 14.92
CA THR A 203 -2.37 -4.49 13.94
C THR A 203 -1.17 -4.34 12.99
N PRO A 204 -0.92 -3.18 12.36
CA PRO A 204 0.30 -2.99 11.57
C PRO A 204 1.60 -3.21 12.35
N CYS A 205 1.70 -2.74 13.60
CA CYS A 205 2.88 -2.97 14.45
C CYS A 205 3.12 -4.45 14.74
N ILE A 206 2.06 -5.19 15.05
CA ILE A 206 2.16 -6.63 15.28
C ILE A 206 2.56 -7.35 13.99
N ASN A 207 1.99 -6.94 12.86
CA ASN A 207 2.31 -7.53 11.55
C ASN A 207 3.77 -7.31 11.14
N VAL A 208 4.34 -6.11 11.34
CA VAL A 208 5.77 -5.90 11.03
C VAL A 208 6.67 -6.72 11.95
N ILE A 209 6.32 -6.92 13.23
CA ILE A 209 7.08 -7.81 14.13
C ILE A 209 7.04 -9.25 13.60
N LYS A 210 5.84 -9.78 13.30
CA LYS A 210 5.65 -11.13 12.74
C LYS A 210 6.39 -11.32 11.41
N LYS A 211 6.45 -10.28 10.57
CA LYS A 211 7.19 -10.28 9.30
C LYS A 211 8.72 -10.11 9.48
N ARG A 212 9.25 -10.13 10.71
CA ARG A 212 10.68 -9.88 11.04
C ARG A 212 11.18 -8.49 10.61
N MET A 213 10.27 -7.52 10.57
CA MET A 213 10.54 -6.10 10.30
C MET A 213 10.34 -5.24 11.55
N GLY A 214 10.50 -5.86 12.74
CA GLY A 214 10.33 -5.18 14.02
C GLY A 214 11.30 -4.01 14.22
N PHE A 215 12.44 -3.99 13.52
CA PHE A 215 13.44 -2.92 13.57
C PHE A 215 12.85 -1.52 13.33
N ARG A 216 11.72 -1.43 12.62
CA ARG A 216 10.97 -0.19 12.34
C ARG A 216 10.17 0.36 13.54
N ILE A 217 10.12 -0.36 14.65
CA ILE A 217 9.44 0.08 15.89
C ILE A 217 10.51 0.44 16.93
N PRO A 218 10.41 1.59 17.63
CA PRO A 218 11.34 1.92 18.71
C PRO A 218 11.46 0.80 19.75
N PRO A 219 12.66 0.51 20.30
CA PRO A 219 12.90 -0.67 21.14
C PRO A 219 11.90 -0.88 22.28
N ILE A 220 11.61 0.17 23.06
CA ILE A 220 10.66 0.12 24.19
C ILE A 220 9.25 -0.24 23.73
N ASN A 221 8.79 0.34 22.61
CA ASN A 221 7.46 0.03 22.08
C ASN A 221 7.42 -1.34 21.39
N ARG A 222 8.54 -1.78 20.82
CA ARG A 222 8.68 -3.11 20.22
C ARG A 222 8.52 -4.21 21.27
N MET A 223 9.08 -4.02 22.47
CA MET A 223 8.90 -4.93 23.60
C MET A 223 7.43 -5.15 23.94
N LYS A 224 6.62 -4.07 23.99
CA LYS A 224 5.16 -4.16 24.20
C LYS A 224 4.48 -5.03 23.13
N GLY A 225 4.97 -4.96 21.90
CA GLY A 225 4.51 -5.80 20.80
C GLY A 225 4.84 -7.27 21.00
N TYR A 226 6.06 -7.60 21.41
CA TYR A 226 6.46 -8.98 21.75
C TYR A 226 5.63 -9.56 22.90
N ILE A 227 5.46 -8.79 23.98
CA ILE A 227 4.63 -9.18 25.13
C ILE A 227 3.19 -9.49 24.67
N LYS A 228 2.60 -8.61 23.85
CA LYS A 228 1.25 -8.83 23.30
C LYS A 228 1.17 -10.09 22.44
N ILE A 229 2.19 -10.37 21.63
CA ILE A 229 2.23 -11.60 20.81
C ILE A 229 2.31 -12.84 21.70
N PHE A 230 3.16 -12.80 22.73
CA PHE A 230 3.33 -13.89 23.68
C PHE A 230 2.01 -14.27 24.36
N PHE A 231 1.33 -13.31 25.00
CA PHE A 231 0.04 -13.57 25.65
C PHE A 231 -1.06 -13.96 24.65
N SER A 232 -1.03 -13.48 23.41
CA SER A 232 -2.00 -13.91 22.39
C SER A 232 -1.80 -15.36 21.90
N ARG A 233 -0.65 -15.97 22.16
CA ARG A 233 -0.38 -17.38 21.85
C ARG A 233 -0.85 -18.31 22.97
N GLU A 234 -0.73 -17.88 24.22
CA GLU A 234 -1.22 -18.63 25.39
C GLU A 234 -2.76 -18.71 25.43
N PHE A 235 -3.46 -17.73 24.85
CA PHE A 235 -4.93 -17.66 24.81
C PHE A 235 -5.60 -18.27 23.58
N LYS A 236 -4.89 -19.07 22.77
CA LYS A 236 -5.56 -19.94 21.79
C LYS A 236 -5.80 -21.30 22.46
N PRO A 237 -6.99 -21.61 23.00
CA PRO A 237 -7.33 -22.99 23.30
C PRO A 237 -7.17 -23.78 22.00
N ALA A 238 -6.57 -24.96 22.10
CA ALA A 238 -6.58 -25.92 21.01
C ALA A 238 -8.05 -26.19 20.65
N SER A 239 -8.44 -25.77 19.45
CA SER A 239 -9.68 -26.15 18.78
C SER A 239 -9.33 -27.07 17.64
#